data_AF-W5MAD4-F1
#
_entry.id   AF-W5MAD4-F1
#
_cell.length_a   1.000
_cell.length_b   1.000
_cell.length_c   1.000
_cell.angle_alpha   90.00
_cell.angle_beta   90.00
_cell.angle_gamma   90.00
#
_symmetry.space_group_name_H-M   'P 1'
#
loop_
_entity.id
_entity.type
_entity.pdbx_description
1 polymer ?
#
loop_
_entity_poly.entity_id
_entity_poly.type
_entity_poly.pdbx_seq_one_letter_code
_entity_poly.pdbx_strand_id
1 'polypeptide(L)'
;MRFLTLLAALGALILCSEAALLRETAQDIYSGEETGAICLNGGISSAYQYSNKHFVCHCPRDFSGKNCEIETSAKCYNGNGQNYRGTVSKSQTGKDCLEWDYESLEILYQADALTLGLGNHNYCRNPNGDRKPWCHVRQGFKIVREHCQIQPCASKLTPLCEIAPAAATCGKREQKLFKIVGGKVTAIESQPWTGAIFQRSRTSEFFTCGGSLIASCWLVTAAHCFPNGASTDPNRYSIFLGKGAINETDSRKEQKFQVEKIIIHPAFDDSQGNYNNDIALVKMRSRSGQCAVESRAVKTVCLPPQNRMLPAGSTCEIVGYGRERESLWYYSNYLREARVQLLPQSVCSSEQYYGTMLTGNMFCAGGSDWTVDSCKGDSGGPLVCEVDHRMYLFGIVSWGEGCARKYRPGVYTKVTNYNQWIAEQTGMQAMAAGAVYPQK
;
A
#
# COMPACT_ATOMS: atom_id res chain seq x y z
N MET A 1 23.11 -14.64 -73.91
CA MET A 1 24.43 -13.98 -73.97
C MET A 1 24.52 -13.03 -72.77
N ARG A 2 25.52 -13.25 -71.91
CA ARG A 2 25.92 -12.48 -70.71
C ARG A 2 25.03 -12.66 -69.46
N PHE A 3 25.43 -13.46 -68.45
CA PHE A 3 26.51 -13.25 -67.44
C PHE A 3 26.30 -11.95 -66.63
N LEU A 4 26.42 -11.87 -65.31
CA LEU A 4 26.61 -12.78 -64.17
C LEU A 4 26.62 -11.85 -62.92
N THR A 5 26.69 -12.45 -61.72
CA THR A 5 27.05 -11.91 -60.38
C THR A 5 25.88 -11.50 -59.47
N LEU A 6 25.45 -12.36 -58.53
CA LEU A 6 26.04 -12.77 -57.23
C LEU A 6 25.98 -11.68 -56.15
N LEU A 7 25.16 -11.89 -55.11
CA LEU A 7 25.61 -12.15 -53.73
C LEU A 7 24.43 -12.39 -52.76
N ALA A 8 24.45 -13.61 -52.18
CA ALA A 8 24.07 -14.00 -50.82
C ALA A 8 22.82 -13.38 -50.14
N ALA A 9 21.80 -14.20 -49.90
CA ALA A 9 21.41 -14.63 -48.54
C ALA A 9 20.14 -15.51 -48.59
N LEU A 10 20.35 -16.81 -48.43
CA LEU A 10 19.32 -17.75 -47.98
C LEU A 10 19.00 -17.48 -46.51
N GLY A 11 17.71 -17.33 -46.18
CA GLY A 11 17.23 -17.40 -44.80
C GLY A 11 16.14 -16.39 -44.46
N ALA A 12 14.89 -16.65 -44.86
CA ALA A 12 13.70 -16.09 -44.21
C ALA A 12 12.42 -16.75 -44.77
N LEU A 13 12.00 -17.85 -44.18
CA LEU A 13 10.60 -18.32 -44.19
C LEU A 13 10.50 -19.32 -43.03
N ILE A 14 10.04 -18.84 -41.87
CA ILE A 14 9.43 -19.55 -40.73
C ILE A 14 9.37 -18.52 -39.58
N LEU A 15 8.17 -17.98 -39.31
CA LEU A 15 7.55 -17.83 -37.96
C LEU A 15 6.45 -16.75 -37.92
N CYS A 16 5.43 -17.11 -37.13
CA CYS A 16 4.45 -16.26 -36.44
C CYS A 16 3.26 -15.70 -37.24
N SER A 17 2.23 -16.54 -37.39
CA SER A 17 0.83 -16.08 -37.34
C SER A 17 0.00 -17.06 -36.53
N GLU A 18 -0.17 -16.78 -35.24
CA GLU A 18 -1.23 -17.34 -34.38
C GLU A 18 -1.42 -16.40 -33.18
N ALA A 19 -2.38 -15.48 -33.28
CA ALA A 19 -2.91 -14.71 -32.15
C ALA A 19 -4.33 -14.25 -32.49
N ALA A 20 -5.24 -15.20 -32.69
CA ALA A 20 -6.66 -14.95 -32.72
C ALA A 20 -7.39 -16.25 -32.40
N LEU A 21 -7.58 -16.55 -31.11
CA LEU A 21 -8.74 -17.27 -30.56
C LEU A 21 -8.51 -17.41 -29.05
N LEU A 22 -9.29 -16.72 -28.22
CA LEU A 22 -9.66 -17.12 -26.86
C LEU A 22 -10.65 -16.09 -26.30
N ARG A 23 -11.89 -16.14 -26.81
CA ARG A 23 -13.10 -15.72 -26.12
C ARG A 23 -14.25 -16.55 -26.70
N GLU A 24 -15.12 -17.00 -25.80
CA GLU A 24 -16.27 -17.89 -25.99
C GLU A 24 -15.97 -19.39 -25.93
N THR A 25 -16.19 -19.95 -24.74
CA THR A 25 -17.01 -21.17 -24.52
C THR A 25 -17.31 -21.27 -23.02
N ALA A 26 -18.30 -20.49 -22.59
CA ALA A 26 -19.11 -20.84 -21.42
C ALA A 26 -20.43 -21.39 -22.00
N GLN A 27 -20.87 -22.54 -21.49
CA GLN A 27 -22.09 -23.29 -21.87
C GLN A 27 -22.05 -24.05 -23.20
N ASP A 28 -21.69 -25.34 -23.12
CA ASP A 28 -22.59 -26.46 -23.47
C ASP A 28 -21.78 -27.77 -23.66
N ILE A 29 -21.52 -28.48 -22.56
CA ILE A 29 -21.45 -29.96 -22.58
C ILE A 29 -22.11 -30.46 -21.28
N TYR A 30 -23.44 -30.52 -21.30
CA TYR A 30 -24.20 -31.47 -20.49
C TYR A 30 -24.60 -32.60 -21.45
N SER A 31 -23.85 -33.71 -21.44
CA SER A 31 -24.27 -34.94 -22.10
C SER A 31 -23.62 -36.17 -21.45
N GLY A 32 -24.42 -36.92 -20.68
CA GLY A 32 -24.39 -38.38 -20.65
C GLY A 32 -23.30 -39.09 -19.85
N GLU A 33 -23.73 -39.68 -18.73
CA GLU A 33 -23.18 -40.85 -18.02
C GLU A 33 -21.86 -40.71 -17.22
N GLU A 34 -22.07 -40.56 -15.90
CA GLU A 34 -21.20 -40.89 -14.77
C GLU A 34 -20.38 -42.17 -15.02
N THR A 35 -19.16 -42.33 -14.51
CA THR A 35 -18.92 -42.47 -13.08
C THR A 35 -17.41 -42.40 -12.81
N GLY A 36 -16.97 -41.40 -12.06
CA GLY A 36 -15.64 -41.35 -11.47
C GLY A 36 -15.71 -40.43 -10.25
N ALA A 37 -15.34 -40.93 -9.07
CA ALA A 37 -15.35 -40.10 -7.86
C ALA A 37 -14.38 -38.92 -8.03
N ILE A 38 -14.83 -37.71 -7.71
CA ILE A 38 -13.98 -36.51 -7.64
C ILE A 38 -13.11 -36.64 -6.38
N CYS A 39 -11.85 -37.04 -6.53
CA CYS A 39 -10.91 -37.07 -5.41
C CYS A 39 -10.07 -35.79 -5.39
N LEU A 40 -10.16 -35.03 -4.31
CA LEU A 40 -9.44 -33.78 -4.09
C LEU A 40 -8.05 -34.05 -3.49
N ASN A 41 -7.21 -33.01 -3.45
CA ASN A 41 -5.92 -33.00 -2.74
C ASN A 41 -4.98 -34.18 -3.08
N GLY A 42 -5.01 -34.64 -4.34
CA GLY A 42 -4.17 -35.75 -4.82
C GLY A 42 -4.66 -37.15 -4.46
N GLY A 43 -5.93 -37.30 -4.04
CA GLY A 43 -6.54 -38.61 -3.85
C GLY A 43 -6.71 -39.38 -5.17
N ILE A 44 -6.59 -40.70 -5.10
CA ILE A 44 -6.72 -41.59 -6.26
C ILE A 44 -8.08 -42.27 -6.22
N SER A 45 -8.87 -42.15 -7.28
CA SER A 45 -10.14 -42.87 -7.40
C SER A 45 -9.90 -44.31 -7.86
N SER A 46 -10.58 -45.26 -7.23
CA SER A 46 -10.62 -46.67 -7.64
C SER A 46 -12.06 -47.16 -7.72
N ALA A 47 -12.36 -47.99 -8.71
CA ALA A 47 -13.67 -48.64 -8.81
C ALA A 47 -13.76 -49.83 -7.85
N TYR A 48 -14.94 -50.06 -7.26
CA TYR A 48 -15.19 -51.19 -6.37
C TYR A 48 -15.06 -52.51 -7.15
N GLN A 49 -14.42 -53.53 -6.55
CA GLN A 49 -14.11 -54.81 -7.23
C GLN A 49 -15.34 -55.54 -7.82
N TYR A 50 -16.55 -55.25 -7.34
CA TYR A 50 -17.80 -55.88 -7.76
C TYR A 50 -18.78 -54.92 -8.47
N SER A 51 -18.41 -53.65 -8.66
CA SER A 51 -19.24 -52.66 -9.35
C SER A 51 -18.41 -51.52 -9.94
N ASN A 52 -18.39 -51.41 -11.26
CA ASN A 52 -17.79 -50.29 -11.99
C ASN A 52 -18.54 -48.97 -11.81
N LYS A 53 -19.61 -48.93 -11.00
CA LYS A 53 -20.41 -47.72 -10.75
C LYS A 53 -20.08 -47.03 -9.42
N HIS A 54 -19.37 -47.71 -8.51
CA HIS A 54 -19.04 -47.17 -7.19
C HIS A 54 -17.55 -46.91 -7.11
N PHE A 55 -17.17 -45.66 -6.84
CA PHE A 55 -15.78 -45.22 -6.78
C PHE A 55 -15.44 -44.80 -5.35
N VAL A 56 -14.24 -45.19 -4.91
CA VAL A 56 -13.70 -44.83 -3.59
C VAL A 56 -12.46 -43.98 -3.80
N CYS A 57 -12.33 -42.89 -3.04
CA CYS A 57 -11.12 -42.08 -3.01
C CYS A 57 -10.12 -42.63 -1.99
N HIS A 58 -8.92 -42.97 -2.45
CA HIS A 58 -7.79 -43.27 -1.59
C HIS A 58 -7.04 -41.97 -1.26
N CYS A 59 -7.16 -41.52 -0.03
CA CYS A 59 -6.60 -40.25 0.41
C CYS A 59 -5.12 -40.37 0.84
N PRO A 60 -4.30 -39.34 0.57
CA PRO A 60 -2.96 -39.23 1.13
C PRO A 60 -2.97 -39.19 2.67
N ARG A 61 -1.80 -39.42 3.30
CA ARG A 61 -1.66 -39.63 4.77
C ARG A 61 -2.23 -38.51 5.66
N ASP A 62 -2.41 -37.30 5.15
CA ASP A 62 -2.92 -36.14 5.89
C ASP A 62 -4.34 -35.71 5.47
N PHE A 63 -4.99 -36.47 4.58
CA PHE A 63 -6.31 -36.16 4.07
C PHE A 63 -7.30 -37.29 4.36
N SER A 64 -8.56 -36.93 4.55
CA SER A 64 -9.68 -37.84 4.82
C SER A 64 -10.98 -37.27 4.23
N GLY A 65 -12.08 -38.01 4.37
CA GLY A 65 -13.37 -37.68 3.77
C GLY A 65 -13.66 -38.52 2.53
N LYS A 66 -14.89 -38.42 2.01
CA LYS A 66 -15.34 -39.25 0.87
C LYS A 66 -14.58 -38.91 -0.42
N ASN A 67 -14.10 -37.68 -0.51
CA ASN A 67 -13.46 -37.05 -1.64
C ASN A 67 -12.09 -36.48 -1.26
N CYS A 68 -11.50 -36.89 -0.13
CA CYS A 68 -10.24 -36.36 0.42
C CYS A 68 -10.26 -34.85 0.69
N GLU A 69 -11.42 -34.35 1.09
CA GLU A 69 -11.75 -32.94 1.29
C GLU A 69 -11.36 -32.38 2.67
N ILE A 70 -10.99 -33.25 3.62
CA ILE A 70 -10.62 -32.88 5.00
C ILE A 70 -9.12 -33.08 5.20
N GLU A 71 -8.41 -32.07 5.67
CA GLU A 71 -6.99 -32.13 6.03
C GLU A 71 -6.85 -32.38 7.54
N THR A 72 -6.50 -33.60 7.95
CA THR A 72 -6.47 -34.00 9.37
C THR A 72 -5.30 -33.40 10.15
N SER A 73 -4.23 -32.98 9.46
CA SER A 73 -3.03 -32.42 10.07
C SER A 73 -3.10 -30.89 10.30
N ALA A 74 -4.05 -30.20 9.67
CA ALA A 74 -4.14 -28.74 9.68
C ALA A 74 -4.68 -28.17 11.00
N LYS A 75 -3.77 -27.64 11.83
CA LYS A 75 -4.07 -26.97 13.10
C LYS A 75 -4.25 -25.45 13.00
N CYS A 76 -4.01 -24.89 11.82
CA CYS A 76 -3.96 -23.45 11.57
C CYS A 76 -4.38 -23.14 10.13
N TYR A 77 -4.64 -21.87 9.79
CA TYR A 77 -5.02 -21.46 8.43
C TYR A 77 -4.02 -20.47 7.80
N ASN A 78 -3.90 -20.47 6.47
CA ASN A 78 -3.09 -19.51 5.73
C ASN A 78 -3.96 -18.38 5.14
N GLY A 79 -3.40 -17.17 5.00
CA GLY A 79 -4.11 -16.01 4.45
C GLY A 79 -5.37 -15.68 5.26
N ASN A 80 -6.53 -15.56 4.58
CA ASN A 80 -7.83 -15.42 5.22
C ASN A 80 -8.55 -16.76 5.45
N GLY A 81 -7.91 -17.90 5.13
CA GLY A 81 -8.43 -19.23 5.41
C GLY A 81 -9.48 -19.76 4.42
N GLN A 82 -9.59 -19.20 3.21
CA GLN A 82 -10.46 -19.75 2.15
C GLN A 82 -10.11 -21.19 1.77
N ASN A 83 -8.81 -21.51 1.77
CA ASN A 83 -8.30 -22.86 1.46
C ASN A 83 -8.15 -23.73 2.72
N TYR A 84 -8.61 -23.27 3.89
CA TYR A 84 -8.52 -24.06 5.11
C TYR A 84 -9.44 -25.28 5.01
N ARG A 85 -8.87 -26.48 5.19
CA ARG A 85 -9.60 -27.76 5.17
C ARG A 85 -9.45 -28.58 6.44
N GLY A 86 -8.96 -27.96 7.52
CA GLY A 86 -8.79 -28.65 8.80
C GLY A 86 -10.08 -28.91 9.57
N THR A 87 -9.94 -29.48 10.77
CA THR A 87 -11.03 -30.09 11.55
C THR A 87 -11.48 -29.28 12.77
N VAL A 88 -11.06 -28.01 12.89
CA VAL A 88 -11.51 -27.15 14.00
C VAL A 88 -13.01 -26.89 13.87
N SER A 89 -13.78 -27.13 14.95
CA SER A 89 -15.24 -27.03 15.00
C SER A 89 -15.77 -26.18 16.17
N LYS A 90 -14.95 -25.27 16.70
CA LYS A 90 -15.33 -24.36 17.79
C LYS A 90 -15.24 -22.89 17.38
N SER A 91 -16.23 -22.11 17.81
CA SER A 91 -16.24 -20.66 17.67
C SER A 91 -15.28 -19.99 18.64
N GLN A 92 -14.94 -18.72 18.41
CA GLN A 92 -14.10 -17.92 19.32
C GLN A 92 -14.68 -17.78 20.73
N THR A 93 -16.00 -17.90 20.88
CA THR A 93 -16.66 -17.86 22.19
C THR A 93 -16.74 -19.25 22.84
N GLY A 94 -16.14 -20.27 22.21
CA GLY A 94 -16.09 -21.65 22.70
C GLY A 94 -17.32 -22.48 22.38
N LYS A 95 -18.27 -21.96 21.59
CA LYS A 95 -19.47 -22.70 21.18
C LYS A 95 -19.14 -23.70 20.07
N ASP A 96 -19.83 -24.83 20.07
CA ASP A 96 -19.71 -25.82 19.02
C ASP A 96 -20.40 -25.33 17.73
N CYS A 97 -19.70 -25.50 16.62
CA CYS A 97 -20.22 -25.18 15.30
C CYS A 97 -21.36 -26.12 14.91
N LEU A 98 -22.33 -25.59 14.16
CA LEU A 98 -23.38 -26.35 13.48
C LEU A 98 -22.85 -26.95 12.18
N GLU A 99 -23.44 -28.08 11.78
CA GLU A 99 -23.15 -28.74 10.51
C GLU A 99 -23.56 -27.85 9.33
N TRP A 100 -22.78 -27.85 8.26
CA TRP A 100 -23.06 -26.99 7.10
C TRP A 100 -24.27 -27.43 6.29
N ASP A 101 -24.69 -28.69 6.41
CA ASP A 101 -25.90 -29.24 5.82
C ASP A 101 -27.09 -29.26 6.80
N TYR A 102 -26.99 -28.52 7.92
CA TYR A 102 -28.09 -28.39 8.86
C TYR A 102 -29.33 -27.77 8.19
N GLU A 103 -30.46 -28.46 8.25
CA GLU A 103 -31.70 -28.17 7.49
C GLU A 103 -32.24 -26.73 7.65
N SER A 104 -31.93 -26.06 8.76
CA SER A 104 -32.34 -24.66 9.01
C SER A 104 -31.31 -23.61 8.57
N LEU A 105 -30.17 -24.01 8.02
CA LEU A 105 -29.27 -23.10 7.32
C LEU A 105 -29.78 -23.04 5.88
N GLU A 106 -30.31 -21.89 5.45
CA GLU A 106 -30.61 -21.59 4.04
C GLU A 106 -29.30 -21.49 3.21
N ILE A 107 -28.41 -22.47 3.33
CA ILE A 107 -27.26 -22.60 2.47
C ILE A 107 -27.81 -23.24 1.21
N LEU A 108 -27.99 -22.39 0.18
CA LEU A 108 -28.19 -22.84 -1.19
C LEU A 108 -27.29 -24.05 -1.44
N TYR A 109 -27.87 -25.15 -1.92
CA TYR A 109 -27.16 -26.23 -2.58
C TYR A 109 -26.40 -25.63 -3.78
N GLN A 110 -25.28 -24.96 -3.51
CA GLN A 110 -24.40 -24.42 -4.52
C GLN A 110 -23.63 -25.59 -5.10
N ALA A 111 -23.53 -25.65 -6.42
CA ALA A 111 -22.78 -26.67 -7.15
C ALA A 111 -21.32 -26.79 -6.65
N ASP A 112 -20.81 -25.76 -5.96
CA ASP A 112 -19.46 -25.63 -5.43
C ASP A 112 -19.31 -26.03 -3.95
N ALA A 113 -20.33 -26.58 -3.29
CA ALA A 113 -20.24 -26.93 -1.86
C ALA A 113 -19.01 -27.82 -1.54
N LEU A 114 -18.75 -28.81 -2.39
CA LEU A 114 -17.59 -29.70 -2.27
C LEU A 114 -16.25 -28.95 -2.42
N THR A 115 -16.14 -28.02 -3.38
CA THR A 115 -14.90 -27.26 -3.62
C THR A 115 -14.66 -26.21 -2.53
N LEU A 116 -15.72 -25.68 -1.93
CA LEU A 116 -15.67 -24.78 -0.77
C LEU A 116 -15.41 -25.53 0.56
N GLY A 117 -15.41 -26.86 0.54
CA GLY A 117 -15.21 -27.71 1.71
C GLY A 117 -16.40 -27.70 2.67
N LEU A 118 -17.61 -27.44 2.15
CA LEU A 118 -18.87 -27.53 2.88
C LEU A 118 -19.44 -28.94 2.72
N GLY A 119 -20.03 -29.50 3.77
CA GLY A 119 -20.60 -30.84 3.74
C GLY A 119 -21.16 -31.26 5.09
N ASN A 120 -21.39 -32.57 5.23
CA ASN A 120 -21.88 -33.19 6.47
C ASN A 120 -20.77 -33.24 7.54
N HIS A 121 -20.43 -32.06 8.05
CA HIS A 121 -19.52 -31.84 9.16
C HIS A 121 -19.70 -30.39 9.66
N ASN A 122 -19.21 -30.10 10.85
CA ASN A 122 -19.27 -28.76 11.45
C ASN A 122 -17.92 -28.02 11.47
N TYR A 123 -16.96 -28.42 10.65
CA TYR A 123 -15.64 -27.79 10.63
C TYR A 123 -15.69 -26.38 10.07
N CYS A 124 -14.90 -25.48 10.63
CA CYS A 124 -14.78 -24.08 10.22
C CYS A 124 -14.34 -23.93 8.76
N ARG A 125 -15.03 -23.06 8.02
CA ARG A 125 -14.75 -22.77 6.60
C ARG A 125 -14.85 -21.27 6.35
N ASN A 126 -14.37 -20.85 5.18
CA ASN A 126 -14.50 -19.47 4.74
C ASN A 126 -15.00 -19.40 3.28
N PRO A 127 -16.27 -19.78 3.03
CA PRO A 127 -16.80 -19.90 1.67
C PRO A 127 -17.01 -18.56 0.96
N ASN A 128 -17.13 -17.45 1.72
CA ASN A 128 -17.43 -16.12 1.21
C ASN A 128 -16.22 -15.17 1.20
N GLY A 129 -15.02 -15.66 1.50
CA GLY A 129 -13.79 -14.83 1.51
C GLY A 129 -13.73 -13.80 2.66
N ASP A 130 -14.38 -14.06 3.78
CA ASP A 130 -14.31 -13.24 5.00
C ASP A 130 -12.87 -13.15 5.55
N ARG A 131 -12.65 -12.38 6.61
CA ARG A 131 -11.33 -12.11 7.21
C ARG A 131 -10.68 -13.35 7.82
N LYS A 132 -11.46 -14.35 8.25
CA LYS A 132 -10.98 -15.62 8.82
C LYS A 132 -12.07 -16.71 8.79
N PRO A 133 -11.73 -18.00 8.95
CA PRO A 133 -12.71 -19.07 9.01
C PRO A 133 -13.78 -18.85 10.10
N TRP A 134 -15.02 -19.21 9.77
CA TRP A 134 -16.20 -19.05 10.60
C TRP A 134 -17.11 -20.27 10.50
N CYS A 135 -18.10 -20.32 11.39
CA CYS A 135 -19.16 -21.32 11.36
C CYS A 135 -20.46 -20.75 11.92
N HIS A 136 -21.55 -21.49 11.77
CA HIS A 136 -22.82 -21.18 12.39
C HIS A 136 -22.87 -21.72 13.83
N VAL A 137 -23.41 -20.95 14.76
CA VAL A 137 -23.63 -21.38 16.16
C VAL A 137 -25.04 -21.00 16.61
N ARG A 138 -25.59 -21.76 17.56
CA ARG A 138 -26.86 -21.40 18.22
C ARG A 138 -26.64 -20.33 19.29
N GLN A 139 -27.43 -19.27 19.23
CA GLN A 139 -27.53 -18.24 20.26
C GLN A 139 -29.01 -18.08 20.65
N GLY A 140 -29.43 -18.81 21.69
CA GLY A 140 -30.84 -18.94 22.03
C GLY A 140 -31.63 -19.61 20.90
N PHE A 141 -32.70 -18.96 20.44
CA PHE A 141 -33.52 -19.41 19.31
C PHE A 141 -32.99 -18.97 17.94
N LYS A 142 -31.87 -18.25 17.87
CA LYS A 142 -31.30 -17.75 16.61
C LYS A 142 -30.03 -18.51 16.23
N ILE A 143 -29.84 -18.70 14.94
CA ILE A 143 -28.57 -19.16 14.38
C ILE A 143 -27.80 -17.92 13.92
N VAL A 144 -26.59 -17.76 14.43
CA VAL A 144 -25.70 -16.63 14.09
C VAL A 144 -24.39 -17.15 13.55
N ARG A 145 -23.69 -16.34 12.76
CA ARG A 145 -22.33 -16.61 12.31
C ARG A 145 -21.36 -16.12 13.37
N GLU A 146 -20.43 -16.97 13.79
CA GLU A 146 -19.32 -16.59 14.64
C GLU A 146 -18.02 -17.07 14.00
N HIS A 147 -16.96 -16.27 14.14
CA HIS A 147 -15.67 -16.74 13.68
C HIS A 147 -15.12 -17.86 14.56
N CYS A 148 -14.22 -18.66 14.00
CA CYS A 148 -13.68 -19.83 14.66
C CYS A 148 -12.47 -19.54 15.55
N GLN A 149 -12.29 -20.41 16.55
CA GLN A 149 -11.12 -20.46 17.43
C GLN A 149 -9.96 -21.18 16.73
N ILE A 150 -9.54 -20.61 15.61
CA ILE A 150 -8.38 -21.06 14.86
C ILE A 150 -7.41 -19.91 14.67
N GLN A 151 -6.11 -20.23 14.78
CA GLN A 151 -5.02 -19.27 14.59
C GLN A 151 -4.48 -19.37 13.16
N PRO A 152 -3.97 -18.27 12.59
CA PRO A 152 -3.17 -18.35 11.37
C PRO A 152 -1.98 -19.27 11.59
N CYS A 153 -1.54 -19.97 10.54
CA CYS A 153 -0.30 -20.71 10.62
C CYS A 153 0.82 -19.74 10.95
N ALA A 154 1.69 -20.16 11.86
CA ALA A 154 2.94 -19.47 12.15
C ALA A 154 3.79 -19.49 10.88
N SER A 155 3.48 -18.58 9.97
CA SER A 155 4.46 -18.02 9.09
C SER A 155 5.59 -17.52 9.98
N LYS A 156 6.81 -17.48 9.46
CA LYS A 156 7.89 -16.67 10.04
C LYS A 156 7.56 -15.16 9.93
N LEU A 157 6.31 -14.77 10.16
CA LEU A 157 5.85 -13.44 10.42
C LEU A 157 5.91 -13.29 11.94
N THR A 158 6.87 -12.48 12.37
CA THR A 158 6.79 -11.69 13.60
C THR A 158 5.33 -11.33 13.91
N PRO A 159 4.89 -11.46 15.17
CA PRO A 159 3.49 -11.27 15.54
C PRO A 159 2.98 -9.94 14.98
N LEU A 160 1.81 -9.99 14.33
CA LEU A 160 1.00 -8.80 14.10
C LEU A 160 0.84 -8.12 15.45
N CYS A 161 1.66 -7.12 15.68
CA CYS A 161 1.55 -6.22 16.80
C CYS A 161 0.10 -5.75 16.81
N GLU A 162 -0.52 -5.82 18.00
CA GLU A 162 -1.58 -4.91 18.40
C GLU A 162 -1.44 -3.61 17.61
N ILE A 163 -2.50 -3.15 16.93
CA ILE A 163 -2.52 -1.91 16.15
C ILE A 163 -1.57 -0.92 16.81
N ALA A 164 -0.37 -0.75 16.22
CA ALA A 164 0.67 0.01 16.90
C ALA A 164 0.03 1.35 17.29
N PRO A 165 0.27 1.89 18.49
CA PRO A 165 -0.36 3.15 18.92
C PRO A 165 -0.28 4.25 17.85
N ALA A 166 0.79 4.22 17.05
CA ALA A 166 1.04 5.08 15.88
C ALA A 166 0.00 4.97 14.74
N ALA A 167 -0.60 3.81 14.48
CA ALA A 167 -1.66 3.66 13.48
C ALA A 167 -2.98 4.29 13.98
N ALA A 168 -3.29 4.16 15.27
CA ALA A 168 -4.52 4.75 15.84
C ALA A 168 -4.48 6.29 15.87
N THR A 169 -3.29 6.89 16.08
CA THR A 169 -3.09 8.35 16.21
C THR A 169 -2.66 9.07 14.93
N CYS A 170 -2.27 8.35 13.86
CA CYS A 170 -1.82 8.98 12.62
C CYS A 170 -2.83 9.99 12.05
N GLY A 171 -2.32 11.01 11.38
CA GLY A 171 -3.12 12.00 10.64
C GLY A 171 -4.00 12.89 11.52
N LYS A 172 -3.93 12.76 12.86
CA LYS A 172 -4.68 13.58 13.81
C LYS A 172 -3.82 14.74 14.34
N ARG A 173 -4.20 15.96 13.99
CA ARG A 173 -3.66 17.19 14.60
C ARG A 173 -4.65 17.79 15.59
N GLU A 174 -4.16 18.55 16.57
CA GLU A 174 -5.06 19.36 17.42
C GLU A 174 -5.73 20.43 16.54
N GLN A 175 -6.99 20.79 16.82
CA GLN A 175 -7.81 21.63 15.94
C GLN A 175 -7.08 22.93 15.55
N LYS A 176 -7.18 23.29 14.25
CA LYS A 176 -6.59 24.51 13.67
C LYS A 176 -7.07 25.73 14.45
N LEU A 177 -6.15 26.40 15.16
CA LEU A 177 -6.49 27.63 15.89
C LEU A 177 -6.92 28.76 14.94
N PHE A 178 -6.51 28.79 13.66
CA PHE A 178 -7.00 29.78 12.70
C PHE A 178 -7.01 29.26 11.24
N LYS A 179 -8.05 29.61 10.47
CA LYS A 179 -8.30 29.24 9.06
C LYS A 179 -7.94 30.43 8.16
N ILE A 180 -6.75 30.46 7.54
CA ILE A 180 -6.33 31.59 6.68
C ILE A 180 -5.59 31.09 5.42
N VAL A 181 -5.84 31.76 4.29
CA VAL A 181 -5.47 31.38 2.90
C VAL A 181 -4.17 32.05 2.44
N GLY A 182 -3.36 31.35 1.62
CA GLY A 182 -2.32 31.95 0.75
C GLY A 182 -0.87 31.91 1.25
N GLY A 183 -0.24 30.73 1.38
CA GLY A 183 1.22 30.59 1.52
C GLY A 183 1.82 31.25 2.77
N LYS A 184 1.10 31.24 3.90
CA LYS A 184 1.50 31.96 5.12
C LYS A 184 2.36 31.10 6.03
N VAL A 185 3.17 31.77 6.85
CA VAL A 185 3.89 31.16 7.96
C VAL A 185 2.90 30.37 8.81
N THR A 186 3.22 29.11 9.06
CA THR A 186 2.37 28.18 9.80
C THR A 186 3.10 27.65 11.02
N ALA A 187 2.34 27.31 12.05
CA ALA A 187 2.86 26.63 13.22
C ALA A 187 3.09 25.15 12.89
N ILE A 188 4.20 24.56 13.34
CA ILE A 188 4.51 23.15 13.10
C ILE A 188 3.44 22.20 13.63
N GLU A 189 2.72 22.60 14.69
CA GLU A 189 1.58 21.88 15.27
C GLU A 189 0.40 21.72 14.29
N SER A 190 0.32 22.55 13.25
CA SER A 190 -0.68 22.40 12.18
C SER A 190 -0.32 21.30 11.19
N GLN A 191 0.97 20.94 11.08
CA GLN A 191 1.51 19.93 10.17
C GLN A 191 2.59 19.08 10.89
N PRO A 192 2.24 18.41 12.01
CA PRO A 192 3.21 17.82 12.96
C PRO A 192 3.96 16.59 12.41
N TRP A 193 3.60 16.12 11.22
CA TRP A 193 4.30 15.06 10.47
C TRP A 193 5.43 15.59 9.59
N THR A 194 5.63 16.90 9.52
CA THR A 194 6.69 17.49 8.69
C THR A 194 8.06 17.21 9.29
N GLY A 195 8.93 16.57 8.52
CA GLY A 195 10.36 16.43 8.80
C GLY A 195 11.19 17.40 7.97
N ALA A 196 12.28 17.88 8.55
CA ALA A 196 13.29 18.67 7.85
C ALA A 196 14.61 17.89 7.79
N ILE A 197 15.14 17.73 6.58
CA ILE A 197 16.37 16.99 6.30
C ILE A 197 17.50 18.00 6.13
N PHE A 198 18.53 17.86 6.96
CA PHE A 198 19.72 18.68 6.92
C PHE A 198 20.93 17.84 6.51
N GLN A 199 21.70 18.36 5.57
CA GLN A 199 23.01 17.82 5.24
C GLN A 199 24.09 18.52 6.07
N ARG A 200 24.99 17.72 6.64
CA ARG A 200 26.11 18.14 7.45
C ARG A 200 27.35 18.29 6.57
N SER A 201 27.97 19.46 6.67
CA SER A 201 29.33 19.75 6.23
C SER A 201 30.29 19.72 7.42
N ARG A 202 31.60 19.90 7.18
CA ARG A 202 32.62 19.94 8.25
C ARG A 202 32.38 21.08 9.25
N THR A 203 31.78 22.18 8.82
CA THR A 203 31.64 23.43 9.59
C THR A 203 30.21 23.91 9.80
N SER A 204 29.21 23.34 9.11
CA SER A 204 27.82 23.77 9.18
C SER A 204 26.83 22.65 8.82
N GLU A 205 25.57 22.82 9.20
CA GLU A 205 24.43 22.03 8.69
C GLU A 205 23.56 22.94 7.83
N PHE A 206 23.12 22.47 6.68
CA PHE A 206 22.23 23.22 5.79
C PHE A 206 21.01 22.40 5.43
N PHE A 207 19.87 23.08 5.34
CA PHE A 207 18.61 22.48 4.94
C PHE A 207 18.69 21.98 3.49
N THR A 208 18.22 20.76 3.26
CA THR A 208 18.24 20.09 1.95
C THR A 208 16.83 19.87 1.42
N CYS A 209 15.99 19.18 2.20
CA CYS A 209 14.67 18.74 1.78
C CYS A 209 13.70 18.65 2.96
N GLY A 210 12.41 18.62 2.64
CA GLY A 210 11.36 18.17 3.55
C GLY A 210 11.24 16.65 3.62
N GLY A 211 10.32 16.20 4.46
CA GLY A 211 9.96 14.79 4.61
C GLY A 211 8.65 14.64 5.38
N SER A 212 8.11 13.43 5.39
CA SER A 212 6.88 13.09 6.10
C SER A 212 7.12 11.93 7.07
N LEU A 213 6.77 12.12 8.34
CA LEU A 213 6.88 11.08 9.37
C LEU A 213 5.73 10.09 9.22
N ILE A 214 6.04 8.85 8.85
CA ILE A 214 5.04 7.78 8.64
C ILE A 214 5.03 6.77 9.80
N ALA A 215 6.13 6.70 10.57
CA ALA A 215 6.21 5.94 11.82
C ALA A 215 7.29 6.54 12.72
N SER A 216 7.34 6.11 13.99
CA SER A 216 8.27 6.67 14.98
C SER A 216 9.74 6.69 14.51
N CYS A 217 10.19 5.68 13.76
CA CYS A 217 11.56 5.58 13.24
C CYS A 217 11.67 5.83 11.73
N TRP A 218 10.58 6.13 11.03
CA TRP A 218 10.55 6.14 9.57
C TRP A 218 10.00 7.44 9.01
N LEU A 219 10.81 8.07 8.17
CA LEU A 219 10.47 9.24 7.36
C LEU A 219 10.42 8.82 5.89
N VAL A 220 9.45 9.33 5.13
CA VAL A 220 9.41 9.23 3.67
C VAL A 220 9.70 10.60 3.06
N THR A 221 10.44 10.64 1.95
CA THR A 221 10.87 11.85 1.26
C THR A 221 11.12 11.55 -0.22
N ALA A 222 11.61 12.51 -0.99
CA ALA A 222 11.98 12.34 -2.40
C ALA A 222 13.39 11.71 -2.51
N ALA A 223 13.60 10.90 -3.56
CA ALA A 223 14.88 10.26 -3.83
C ALA A 223 15.95 11.28 -4.28
N HIS A 224 15.57 12.29 -5.07
CA HIS A 224 16.50 13.31 -5.55
C HIS A 224 17.13 14.17 -4.44
N CYS A 225 16.60 14.10 -3.22
CA CYS A 225 17.23 14.70 -2.03
C CYS A 225 18.58 14.05 -1.68
N PHE A 226 18.89 12.89 -2.26
CA PHE A 226 20.10 12.12 -2.04
C PHE A 226 20.84 11.89 -3.38
N PRO A 227 21.58 12.89 -3.90
CA PRO A 227 22.14 12.86 -5.25
C PRO A 227 23.17 11.74 -5.49
N ASN A 228 23.75 11.18 -4.43
CA ASN A 228 24.70 10.07 -4.53
C ASN A 228 24.01 8.70 -4.56
N GLY A 229 22.68 8.65 -4.61
CA GLY A 229 21.94 7.40 -4.74
C GLY A 229 22.25 6.42 -3.60
N ALA A 230 22.44 5.15 -3.95
CA ALA A 230 22.82 4.08 -3.02
C ALA A 230 24.19 4.31 -2.33
N SER A 231 25.04 5.18 -2.87
CA SER A 231 26.35 5.53 -2.31
C SER A 231 26.27 6.70 -1.30
N THR A 232 25.06 7.14 -0.94
CA THR A 232 24.86 8.22 0.03
C THR A 232 25.26 7.78 1.43
N ASP A 233 26.23 8.48 2.05
CA ASP A 233 26.61 8.26 3.45
C ASP A 233 25.54 8.80 4.42
N PRO A 234 24.86 7.94 5.21
CA PRO A 234 23.85 8.35 6.17
C PRO A 234 24.36 9.32 7.23
N ASN A 235 25.64 9.25 7.62
CA ASN A 235 26.20 10.09 8.69
C ASN A 235 26.29 11.57 8.30
N ARG A 236 26.18 11.88 7.00
CA ARG A 236 26.11 13.26 6.49
C ARG A 236 24.72 13.87 6.64
N TYR A 237 23.73 13.16 7.15
CA TYR A 237 22.37 13.67 7.25
C TYR A 237 21.84 13.63 8.69
N SER A 238 20.99 14.61 8.99
CA SER A 238 20.21 14.66 10.23
C SER A 238 18.78 15.05 9.93
N ILE A 239 17.86 14.52 10.75
CA ILE A 239 16.42 14.74 10.62
C ILE A 239 15.96 15.55 11.83
N PHE A 240 15.20 16.61 11.57
CA PHE A 240 14.53 17.38 12.60
C PHE A 240 13.02 17.22 12.44
N LEU A 241 12.36 16.83 13.53
CA LEU A 241 10.90 16.81 13.67
C LEU A 241 10.49 17.96 14.59
N GLY A 242 9.29 18.52 14.42
CA GLY A 242 8.81 19.61 15.29
C GLY A 242 9.49 20.95 15.02
N LYS A 243 10.21 21.09 13.89
CA LYS A 243 10.90 22.31 13.49
C LYS A 243 9.90 23.30 12.89
N GLY A 244 9.89 24.54 13.37
CA GLY A 244 9.06 25.62 12.81
C GLY A 244 9.87 26.63 11.99
N ALA A 245 11.16 26.76 12.29
CA ALA A 245 12.09 27.59 11.56
C ALA A 245 13.43 26.87 11.34
N ILE A 246 13.99 26.96 10.13
CA ILE A 246 15.22 26.23 9.76
C ILE A 246 16.47 26.80 10.43
N ASN A 247 16.46 28.08 10.80
CA ASN A 247 17.59 28.81 11.37
C ASN A 247 17.51 28.98 12.90
N GLU A 248 16.40 28.62 13.53
CA GLU A 248 16.20 28.68 14.99
C GLU A 248 16.15 27.26 15.56
N THR A 249 16.21 27.10 16.89
CA THR A 249 16.04 25.79 17.54
C THR A 249 15.14 25.95 18.75
N ASP A 250 13.95 25.33 18.73
CA ASP A 250 13.06 25.24 19.90
C ASP A 250 13.21 23.86 20.57
N SER A 251 14.05 23.78 21.59
CA SER A 251 14.35 22.53 22.32
C SER A 251 13.13 21.90 23.00
N ARG A 252 12.01 22.62 23.16
CA ARG A 252 10.77 22.09 23.75
C ARG A 252 9.91 21.34 22.75
N LYS A 253 10.08 21.61 21.45
CA LYS A 253 9.25 21.04 20.37
C LYS A 253 10.06 20.14 19.45
N GLU A 254 11.32 20.49 19.21
CA GLU A 254 12.17 19.85 18.22
C GLU A 254 12.78 18.54 18.71
N GLN A 255 12.79 17.53 17.84
CA GLN A 255 13.49 16.28 18.06
C GLN A 255 14.47 16.04 16.90
N LYS A 256 15.78 15.98 17.24
CA LYS A 256 16.86 15.75 16.28
C LYS A 256 17.31 14.29 16.26
N PHE A 257 17.35 13.68 15.07
CA PHE A 257 17.80 12.31 14.85
C PHE A 257 18.97 12.25 13.88
N GLN A 258 19.89 11.31 14.12
CA GLN A 258 20.86 10.88 13.11
C GLN A 258 20.19 9.88 12.18
N VAL A 259 20.69 9.76 10.96
CA VAL A 259 20.20 8.76 10.01
C VAL A 259 20.93 7.44 10.21
N GLU A 260 20.18 6.34 10.31
CA GLU A 260 20.71 4.98 10.35
C GLU A 260 20.86 4.41 8.94
N LYS A 261 19.83 4.58 8.10
CA LYS A 261 19.78 4.02 6.75
C LYS A 261 18.95 4.91 5.83
N ILE A 262 19.40 5.06 4.59
CA ILE A 262 18.65 5.69 3.50
C ILE A 262 18.35 4.59 2.46
N ILE A 263 17.11 4.49 2.03
CA ILE A 263 16.64 3.48 1.07
C ILE A 263 15.97 4.23 -0.07
N ILE A 264 16.64 4.28 -1.22
CA ILE A 264 16.10 4.88 -2.44
C ILE A 264 15.35 3.80 -3.21
N HIS A 265 14.23 4.17 -3.83
CA HIS A 265 13.49 3.24 -4.65
C HIS A 265 14.37 2.71 -5.80
N PRO A 266 14.44 1.38 -6.03
CA PRO A 266 15.38 0.80 -6.99
C PRO A 266 15.11 1.19 -8.45
N ALA A 267 13.86 1.57 -8.75
CA ALA A 267 13.46 2.06 -10.06
C ALA A 267 13.48 3.59 -10.17
N PHE A 268 14.07 4.32 -9.21
CA PHE A 268 14.24 5.76 -9.32
C PHE A 268 15.08 6.11 -10.56
N ASP A 269 14.55 7.00 -11.39
CA ASP A 269 15.17 7.42 -12.64
C ASP A 269 15.02 8.94 -12.81
N ASP A 270 16.14 9.65 -12.84
CA ASP A 270 16.26 11.08 -13.11
C ASP A 270 16.94 11.38 -14.44
N SER A 271 17.28 10.36 -15.24
CA SER A 271 18.10 10.48 -16.45
C SER A 271 17.48 11.40 -17.53
N GLN A 272 16.15 11.45 -17.59
CA GLN A 272 15.39 12.31 -18.51
C GLN A 272 14.80 13.54 -17.82
N GLY A 273 15.15 13.80 -16.55
CA GLY A 273 14.57 14.88 -15.75
C GLY A 273 13.09 14.72 -15.41
N ASN A 274 12.50 13.54 -15.66
CA ASN A 274 11.11 13.23 -15.30
C ASN A 274 10.96 12.72 -13.86
N TYR A 275 12.06 12.38 -13.17
CA TYR A 275 12.08 11.94 -11.77
C TYR A 275 11.10 10.79 -11.49
N ASN A 276 11.07 9.79 -12.36
CA ASN A 276 10.18 8.65 -12.16
C ASN A 276 10.60 7.84 -10.93
N ASN A 277 9.62 7.40 -10.14
CA ASN A 277 9.85 6.74 -8.85
C ASN A 277 10.69 7.54 -7.84
N ASP A 278 10.49 8.86 -7.81
CA ASP A 278 11.14 9.77 -6.87
C ASP A 278 10.60 9.66 -5.44
N ILE A 279 11.02 8.59 -4.78
CA ILE A 279 10.68 8.28 -3.39
C ILE A 279 11.85 7.60 -2.68
N ALA A 280 12.08 7.99 -1.43
CA ALA A 280 13.06 7.39 -0.54
C ALA A 280 12.52 7.27 0.89
N LEU A 281 13.02 6.25 1.60
CA LEU A 281 12.78 6.04 3.02
C LEU A 281 14.04 6.34 3.81
N VAL A 282 13.86 7.01 4.93
CA VAL A 282 14.94 7.33 5.86
C VAL A 282 14.61 6.70 7.21
N LYS A 283 15.47 5.76 7.64
CA LYS A 283 15.41 5.16 8.97
C LYS A 283 16.21 6.02 9.94
N MET A 284 15.55 6.52 10.97
CA MET A 284 16.17 7.32 12.02
C MET A 284 16.85 6.41 13.06
N ARG A 285 18.05 6.80 13.51
CA ARG A 285 18.79 6.08 14.54
C ARG A 285 18.12 6.29 15.90
N SER A 286 17.78 5.19 16.55
CA SER A 286 17.27 5.18 17.92
C SER A 286 18.34 5.62 18.92
N ARG A 287 17.99 6.47 19.90
CA ARG A 287 18.93 6.93 20.93
C ARG A 287 18.91 6.09 22.21
N SER A 288 17.86 5.30 22.45
CA SER A 288 17.71 4.43 23.65
C SER A 288 16.56 3.41 23.47
N GLY A 289 16.45 2.79 22.29
CA GLY A 289 15.31 1.92 21.95
C GLY A 289 14.03 2.67 21.54
N GLN A 290 14.02 4.00 21.65
CA GLN A 290 12.94 4.88 21.21
C GLN A 290 13.42 5.83 20.10
N CYS A 291 12.55 6.11 19.12
CA CYS A 291 12.76 7.09 18.05
C CYS A 291 11.92 8.35 18.33
N ALA A 292 11.12 8.83 17.37
CA ALA A 292 10.25 9.97 17.56
C ALA A 292 9.20 9.70 18.66
N VAL A 293 9.14 10.60 19.63
CA VAL A 293 8.13 10.62 20.69
C VAL A 293 6.97 11.51 20.25
N GLU A 294 5.75 11.01 20.31
CA GLU A 294 4.58 11.79 19.89
C GLU A 294 4.38 13.02 20.80
N SER A 295 4.12 14.17 20.18
CA SER A 295 3.82 15.43 20.85
C SER A 295 2.84 16.26 20.01
N ARG A 296 2.50 17.48 20.47
CA ARG A 296 1.70 18.42 19.64
C ARG A 296 2.39 18.82 18.34
N ALA A 297 3.73 18.85 18.35
CA ALA A 297 4.55 19.26 17.22
C ALA A 297 5.12 18.07 16.41
N VAL A 298 5.02 16.84 16.93
CA VAL A 298 5.57 15.63 16.30
C VAL A 298 4.54 14.52 16.30
N LYS A 299 3.98 14.19 15.13
CA LYS A 299 3.01 13.11 14.94
C LYS A 299 3.21 12.43 13.59
N THR A 300 2.67 11.23 13.43
CA THR A 300 2.72 10.53 12.15
C THR A 300 1.57 10.96 11.24
N VAL A 301 1.80 10.95 9.92
CA VAL A 301 0.74 11.07 8.91
C VAL A 301 0.21 9.67 8.55
N CYS A 302 -1.08 9.56 8.20
CA CYS A 302 -1.61 8.29 7.72
C CYS A 302 -1.21 8.04 6.26
N LEU A 303 -1.05 6.77 5.89
CA LEU A 303 -0.92 6.37 4.49
C LEU A 303 -2.30 6.01 3.93
N PRO A 304 -2.67 6.52 2.73
CA PRO A 304 -3.89 6.11 2.04
C PRO A 304 -3.80 4.65 1.58
N PRO A 305 -4.91 3.95 1.27
CA PRO A 305 -4.86 2.60 0.74
C PRO A 305 -4.23 2.54 -0.66
N GLN A 306 -3.75 1.36 -1.03
CA GLN A 306 -3.09 1.15 -2.32
C GLN A 306 -4.04 1.48 -3.48
N ASN A 307 -3.52 2.18 -4.49
CA ASN A 307 -4.23 2.59 -5.70
C ASN A 307 -5.53 3.39 -5.48
N ARG A 308 -5.76 3.95 -4.28
CA ARG A 308 -6.92 4.81 -3.97
C ARG A 308 -6.50 6.27 -4.01
N MET A 309 -6.89 6.99 -5.06
CA MET A 309 -6.76 8.45 -5.14
C MET A 309 -8.09 9.15 -4.84
N LEU A 310 -8.01 10.39 -4.36
CA LEU A 310 -9.17 11.27 -4.26
C LEU A 310 -9.57 11.81 -5.64
N PRO A 311 -10.84 12.19 -5.85
CA PRO A 311 -11.29 12.76 -7.12
C PRO A 311 -10.60 14.09 -7.41
N ALA A 312 -10.48 14.43 -8.71
CA ALA A 312 -10.00 15.74 -9.13
C ALA A 312 -10.85 16.87 -8.51
N GLY A 313 -10.22 18.00 -8.22
CA GLY A 313 -10.82 19.12 -7.48
C GLY A 313 -10.77 18.97 -5.96
N SER A 314 -10.40 17.79 -5.43
CA SER A 314 -10.19 17.62 -3.99
C SER A 314 -9.12 18.57 -3.48
N THR A 315 -9.39 19.24 -2.35
CA THR A 315 -8.46 20.18 -1.74
C THR A 315 -7.50 19.45 -0.80
N CYS A 316 -6.21 19.73 -0.97
CA CYS A 316 -5.12 19.20 -0.18
C CYS A 316 -4.23 20.33 0.33
N GLU A 317 -3.38 20.02 1.29
CA GLU A 317 -2.45 20.94 1.94
C GLU A 317 -1.01 20.49 1.65
N ILE A 318 -0.18 21.44 1.26
CA ILE A 318 1.27 21.26 1.11
C ILE A 318 1.98 22.11 2.15
N VAL A 319 3.12 21.62 2.61
CA VAL A 319 3.91 22.30 3.64
C VAL A 319 5.40 22.12 3.38
N GLY A 320 6.16 23.17 3.63
CA GLY A 320 7.62 23.12 3.50
C GLY A 320 8.31 24.43 3.83
N TYR A 321 9.61 24.47 3.52
CA TYR A 321 10.51 25.60 3.73
C TYR A 321 11.00 26.17 2.40
N GLY A 322 10.32 25.85 1.31
CA GLY A 322 10.66 26.27 -0.03
C GLY A 322 10.70 27.78 -0.22
N ARG A 323 11.24 28.19 -1.36
CA ARG A 323 11.31 29.60 -1.76
C ARG A 323 9.91 30.18 -1.87
N GLU A 324 9.74 31.39 -1.36
CA GLU A 324 8.46 32.09 -1.41
C GLU A 324 8.10 32.56 -2.84
N ARG A 325 9.12 32.79 -3.66
CA ARG A 325 9.01 33.15 -5.06
C ARG A 325 10.18 32.55 -5.83
N GLU A 326 9.94 32.25 -7.10
CA GLU A 326 10.96 31.70 -7.99
C GLU A 326 12.22 32.59 -8.07
N SER A 327 12.05 33.91 -7.98
CA SER A 327 13.13 34.90 -8.05
C SER A 327 14.02 35.01 -6.80
N LEU A 328 13.66 34.37 -5.69
CA LEU A 328 14.46 34.42 -4.46
C LEU A 328 15.56 33.36 -4.51
N TRP A 329 16.77 33.74 -4.09
CA TRP A 329 17.90 32.82 -3.99
C TRP A 329 17.94 32.06 -2.66
N TYR A 330 17.21 32.52 -1.64
CA TYR A 330 17.14 31.96 -0.29
C TYR A 330 15.80 31.25 -0.02
N TYR A 331 15.83 30.24 0.84
CA TYR A 331 14.66 29.50 1.33
C TYR A 331 13.90 30.27 2.40
N SER A 332 12.62 29.95 2.62
CA SER A 332 11.90 30.56 3.73
C SER A 332 12.48 30.04 5.05
N ASN A 333 12.79 30.97 5.96
CA ASN A 333 13.28 30.59 7.28
C ASN A 333 12.20 29.89 8.12
N TYR A 334 10.93 30.14 7.82
CA TYR A 334 9.79 29.65 8.56
C TYR A 334 8.99 28.64 7.73
N LEU A 335 8.40 27.66 8.41
CA LEU A 335 7.51 26.69 7.79
C LEU A 335 6.29 27.40 7.20
N ARG A 336 5.91 27.05 5.97
CA ARG A 336 4.74 27.62 5.28
C ARG A 336 3.78 26.53 4.84
N GLU A 337 2.50 26.86 4.88
CA GLU A 337 1.41 26.00 4.39
C GLU A 337 0.72 26.66 3.20
N ALA A 338 0.35 25.84 2.22
CA ALA A 338 -0.44 26.23 1.07
C ALA A 338 -1.53 25.20 0.78
N ARG A 339 -2.62 25.66 0.15
CA ARG A 339 -3.71 24.80 -0.31
C ARG A 339 -3.65 24.65 -1.81
N VAL A 340 -3.80 23.41 -2.26
CA VAL A 340 -3.80 23.02 -3.67
C VAL A 340 -4.98 22.13 -3.96
N GLN A 341 -5.42 22.09 -5.20
CA GLN A 341 -6.43 21.16 -5.68
C GLN A 341 -5.77 20.09 -6.54
N LEU A 342 -6.26 18.85 -6.45
CA LEU A 342 -5.83 17.78 -7.34
C LEU A 342 -6.34 18.05 -8.76
N LEU A 343 -5.44 18.01 -9.74
CA LEU A 343 -5.83 18.12 -11.14
C LEU A 343 -6.12 16.74 -11.75
N PRO A 344 -7.01 16.64 -12.75
CA PRO A 344 -7.19 15.40 -13.49
C PRO A 344 -5.90 14.97 -14.17
N GLN A 345 -5.57 13.67 -14.12
CA GLN A 345 -4.38 13.13 -14.76
C GLN A 345 -4.33 13.48 -16.26
N SER A 346 -5.47 13.43 -16.95
CA SER A 346 -5.59 13.76 -18.38
C SER A 346 -5.20 15.20 -18.71
N VAL A 347 -5.42 16.14 -17.77
CA VAL A 347 -5.00 17.54 -17.92
C VAL A 347 -3.49 17.63 -17.72
N CYS A 348 -2.97 17.03 -16.65
CA CYS A 348 -1.54 17.05 -16.35
C CYS A 348 -0.70 16.41 -17.47
N SER A 349 -1.19 15.34 -18.09
CA SER A 349 -0.51 14.61 -19.18
C SER A 349 -0.77 15.17 -20.58
N SER A 350 -1.51 16.29 -20.70
CA SER A 350 -1.69 16.95 -21.99
C SER A 350 -0.40 17.62 -22.45
N GLU A 351 -0.18 17.75 -23.76
CA GLU A 351 1.02 18.40 -24.31
C GLU A 351 1.18 19.85 -23.84
N GLN A 352 0.06 20.53 -23.59
CA GLN A 352 0.07 21.90 -23.05
C GLN A 352 0.71 21.96 -21.66
N TYR A 353 0.68 20.86 -20.90
CA TYR A 353 1.22 20.74 -19.55
C TYR A 353 2.57 20.02 -19.57
N TYR A 354 2.57 18.71 -19.32
CA TYR A 354 3.80 17.91 -19.19
C TYR A 354 3.92 16.79 -20.23
N GLY A 355 2.86 16.52 -21.01
CA GLY A 355 2.87 15.48 -22.04
C GLY A 355 3.35 14.13 -21.50
N THR A 356 4.35 13.56 -22.18
CA THR A 356 4.95 12.24 -21.85
C THR A 356 5.88 12.26 -20.64
N MET A 357 6.25 13.44 -20.10
CA MET A 357 7.10 13.53 -18.90
C MET A 357 6.37 13.06 -17.65
N LEU A 358 5.03 13.12 -17.63
CA LEU A 358 4.24 12.71 -16.48
C LEU A 358 3.88 11.22 -16.57
N THR A 359 4.45 10.40 -15.69
CA THR A 359 4.17 8.96 -15.64
C THR A 359 2.94 8.65 -14.78
N GLY A 360 2.45 7.40 -14.84
CA GLY A 360 1.35 6.94 -13.98
C GLY A 360 1.66 6.95 -12.47
N ASN A 361 2.94 7.05 -12.13
CA ASN A 361 3.48 7.15 -10.77
C ASN A 361 3.49 8.57 -10.21
N MET A 362 3.01 9.53 -10.99
CA MET A 362 2.92 10.94 -10.62
C MET A 362 1.49 11.44 -10.73
N PHE A 363 1.23 12.58 -10.12
CA PHE A 363 0.04 13.39 -10.35
C PHE A 363 0.41 14.86 -10.14
N CYS A 364 -0.44 15.78 -10.61
CA CYS A 364 -0.23 17.20 -10.43
C CYS A 364 -1.31 17.84 -9.55
N ALA A 365 -0.91 18.87 -8.81
CA ALA A 365 -1.79 19.66 -7.96
C ALA A 365 -1.34 21.13 -7.99
N GLY A 366 -2.29 22.05 -7.90
CA GLY A 366 -1.99 23.49 -7.93
C GLY A 366 -3.10 24.33 -7.33
N GLY A 367 -2.82 25.61 -7.07
CA GLY A 367 -3.82 26.57 -6.62
C GLY A 367 -4.92 26.78 -7.66
N SER A 368 -6.17 26.97 -7.20
CA SER A 368 -7.34 27.18 -8.06
C SER A 368 -7.25 28.42 -8.96
N ASP A 369 -6.40 29.38 -8.59
CA ASP A 369 -6.14 30.63 -9.30
C ASP A 369 -4.72 30.69 -9.89
N TRP A 370 -3.96 29.58 -9.85
CA TRP A 370 -2.55 29.50 -10.26
C TRP A 370 -1.60 30.41 -9.47
N THR A 371 -1.99 30.96 -8.33
CA THR A 371 -1.11 31.85 -7.53
C THR A 371 -0.31 31.10 -6.47
N VAL A 372 -0.62 29.81 -6.24
CA VAL A 372 -0.06 28.98 -5.18
C VAL A 372 0.41 27.64 -5.73
N ASP A 373 1.65 27.26 -5.40
CA ASP A 373 2.30 26.02 -5.83
C ASP A 373 3.48 25.66 -4.91
N SER A 374 3.93 24.40 -4.98
CA SER A 374 5.18 23.97 -4.34
C SER A 374 6.38 24.54 -5.09
N CYS A 375 7.40 25.03 -4.38
CA CYS A 375 8.58 25.65 -4.97
C CYS A 375 9.87 24.93 -4.58
N LYS A 376 11.01 25.34 -5.16
CA LYS A 376 12.32 24.78 -4.77
C LYS A 376 12.53 24.92 -3.26
N GLY A 377 12.88 23.80 -2.61
CA GLY A 377 13.05 23.70 -1.15
C GLY A 377 11.85 23.09 -0.41
N ASP A 378 10.72 22.85 -1.09
CA ASP A 378 9.64 22.00 -0.58
C ASP A 378 9.86 20.52 -0.93
N SER A 379 10.86 20.21 -1.76
CA SER A 379 11.24 18.87 -2.21
C SER A 379 11.24 17.85 -1.08
N GLY A 380 10.57 16.72 -1.30
CA GLY A 380 10.40 15.66 -0.31
C GLY A 380 9.33 15.93 0.75
N GLY A 381 8.75 17.14 0.79
CA GLY A 381 7.70 17.52 1.72
C GLY A 381 6.35 16.85 1.46
N PRO A 382 5.42 16.92 2.43
CA PRO A 382 4.11 16.29 2.33
C PRO A 382 3.14 17.05 1.41
N LEU A 383 2.39 16.31 0.59
CA LEU A 383 1.05 16.70 0.16
C LEU A 383 0.02 15.82 0.87
N VAL A 384 -0.75 16.43 1.76
CA VAL A 384 -1.71 15.74 2.63
C VAL A 384 -3.14 16.20 2.34
N CYS A 385 -4.08 15.26 2.35
CA CYS A 385 -5.50 15.57 2.13
C CYS A 385 -6.32 15.03 3.31
N GLU A 386 -7.35 15.78 3.70
CA GLU A 386 -8.24 15.39 4.80
C GLU A 386 -9.31 14.41 4.29
N VAL A 387 -9.42 13.26 4.95
CA VAL A 387 -10.47 12.27 4.73
C VAL A 387 -10.99 11.86 6.11
N ASP A 388 -12.29 12.04 6.36
CA ASP A 388 -12.94 11.70 7.64
C ASP A 388 -12.17 12.23 8.87
N HIS A 389 -11.85 13.52 8.84
CA HIS A 389 -11.12 14.25 9.91
C HIS A 389 -9.70 13.74 10.20
N ARG A 390 -9.09 13.00 9.27
CA ARG A 390 -7.70 12.56 9.32
C ARG A 390 -6.92 12.98 8.09
N MET A 391 -5.66 13.32 8.27
CA MET A 391 -4.76 13.68 7.18
C MET A 391 -4.03 12.45 6.63
N TYR A 392 -4.12 12.25 5.32
CA TYR A 392 -3.45 11.17 4.61
C TYR A 392 -2.44 11.74 3.61
N LEU A 393 -1.27 11.09 3.53
CA LEU A 393 -0.18 11.46 2.62
C LEU A 393 -0.45 10.89 1.22
N PHE A 394 -1.00 11.69 0.32
CA PHE A 394 -1.25 11.28 -1.06
C PHE A 394 -0.06 11.55 -1.99
N GLY A 395 0.74 12.57 -1.68
CA GLY A 395 1.86 12.98 -2.51
C GLY A 395 3.12 13.34 -1.74
N ILE A 396 4.25 13.18 -2.41
CA ILE A 396 5.54 13.73 -2.00
C ILE A 396 5.93 14.78 -3.03
N VAL A 397 6.28 15.99 -2.58
CA VAL A 397 6.74 17.06 -3.47
C VAL A 397 7.99 16.59 -4.22
N SER A 398 7.95 16.56 -5.55
CA SER A 398 9.02 16.02 -6.37
C SER A 398 9.65 17.11 -7.25
N TRP A 399 8.95 17.57 -8.29
CA TRP A 399 9.46 18.56 -9.24
C TRP A 399 8.35 19.45 -9.78
N GLY A 400 8.75 20.48 -10.55
CA GLY A 400 7.84 21.40 -11.22
C GLY A 400 8.62 22.41 -12.05
N GLU A 401 7.99 22.96 -13.09
CA GLU A 401 8.59 24.02 -13.89
C GLU A 401 8.26 25.40 -13.31
N GLY A 402 9.21 25.96 -12.57
CA GLY A 402 9.00 27.22 -11.85
C GLY A 402 8.09 27.04 -10.64
N CYS A 403 7.63 28.15 -10.07
CA CYS A 403 6.75 28.13 -8.90
C CYS A 403 5.47 28.88 -9.24
N ALA A 404 4.33 28.18 -9.23
CA ALA A 404 3.00 28.74 -9.49
C ALA A 404 2.88 29.36 -10.89
N ARG A 405 3.39 28.65 -11.90
CA ARG A 405 3.25 29.06 -13.31
C ARG A 405 1.95 28.50 -13.89
N LYS A 406 1.23 29.33 -14.64
CA LYS A 406 0.01 28.90 -15.34
C LYS A 406 0.33 27.74 -16.29
N TYR A 407 -0.47 26.68 -16.24
CA TYR A 407 -0.26 25.44 -17.00
C TYR A 407 1.00 24.63 -16.63
N ARG A 408 1.64 24.95 -15.50
CA ARG A 408 2.78 24.21 -14.93
C ARG A 408 2.57 24.02 -13.42
N PRO A 409 1.58 23.19 -13.02
CA PRO A 409 1.33 22.87 -11.63
C PRO A 409 2.45 21.98 -11.05
N GLY A 410 2.68 22.03 -9.74
CA GLY A 410 3.60 21.11 -9.07
C GLY A 410 3.29 19.64 -9.34
N VAL A 411 4.36 18.84 -9.46
CA VAL A 411 4.30 17.41 -9.70
C VAL A 411 4.71 16.66 -8.44
N TYR A 412 3.90 15.67 -8.09
CA TYR A 412 4.02 14.92 -6.85
C TYR A 412 4.14 13.43 -7.14
N THR A 413 5.01 12.74 -6.41
CA THR A 413 5.09 11.28 -6.43
C THR A 413 3.83 10.70 -5.79
N LYS A 414 3.15 9.79 -6.50
CA LYS A 414 1.89 9.18 -6.06
C LYS A 414 2.13 8.08 -5.02
N VAL A 415 1.99 8.42 -3.73
CA VAL A 415 2.34 7.53 -2.59
C VAL A 415 1.57 6.22 -2.62
N THR A 416 0.30 6.24 -3.07
CA THR A 416 -0.57 5.06 -3.14
C THR A 416 -0.03 3.94 -4.04
N ASN A 417 0.89 4.25 -4.97
CA ASN A 417 1.57 3.26 -5.81
C ASN A 417 2.74 2.56 -5.09
N TYR A 418 3.24 3.11 -3.98
CA TYR A 418 4.45 2.64 -3.29
C TYR A 418 4.16 2.01 -1.94
N ASN A 419 2.90 1.89 -1.52
CA ASN A 419 2.55 1.32 -0.22
C ASN A 419 3.14 -0.07 0.01
N GLN A 420 3.12 -0.94 -1.01
CA GLN A 420 3.72 -2.27 -0.91
C GLN A 420 5.22 -2.18 -0.64
N TRP A 421 5.95 -1.38 -1.41
CA TRP A 421 7.38 -1.15 -1.20
C TRP A 421 7.66 -0.55 0.19
N ILE A 422 6.86 0.42 0.63
CA ILE A 422 6.97 0.99 1.98
C ILE A 422 6.78 -0.11 3.03
N ALA A 423 5.78 -0.98 2.88
CA ALA A 423 5.54 -2.08 3.81
C ALA A 423 6.72 -3.05 3.88
N GLU A 424 7.28 -3.44 2.73
CA GLU A 424 8.40 -4.37 2.62
C GLU A 424 9.67 -3.83 3.27
N GLN A 425 9.99 -2.55 3.04
CA GLN A 425 11.21 -1.93 3.58
C GLN A 425 11.11 -1.62 5.08
N THR A 426 9.90 -1.32 5.57
CA THR A 426 9.68 -0.90 6.96
C THR A 426 9.20 -2.02 7.88
N GLY A 427 8.66 -3.11 7.32
CA GLY A 427 7.96 -4.16 8.05
C GLY A 427 6.54 -3.76 8.51
N MET A 428 6.00 -2.61 8.07
CA MET A 428 4.76 -2.02 8.60
C MET A 428 3.55 -2.27 7.70
N GLN A 429 3.17 -3.54 7.52
CA GLN A 429 2.10 -3.97 6.61
C GLN A 429 0.73 -3.32 6.90
N ALA A 430 0.35 -3.21 8.18
CA ALA A 430 -0.94 -2.65 8.57
C ALA A 430 -1.08 -1.14 8.25
N MET A 431 0.00 -0.36 8.39
CA MET A 431 -0.04 1.08 8.06
C MET A 431 -0.06 1.32 6.55
N ALA A 432 0.68 0.51 5.79
CA ALA A 432 0.70 0.59 4.33
C ALA A 432 -0.59 0.09 3.65
N ALA A 433 -1.33 -0.82 4.30
CA ALA A 433 -2.63 -1.29 3.80
C ALA A 433 -3.75 -0.24 3.92
N GLY A 434 -3.49 0.92 4.52
CA GLY A 434 -4.52 1.92 4.79
C GLY A 434 -5.56 1.45 5.82
N ALA A 435 -5.14 0.69 6.83
CA ALA A 435 -6.02 0.04 7.81
C ALA A 435 -6.99 0.99 8.56
N VAL A 436 -6.69 2.29 8.56
CA VAL A 436 -7.47 3.35 9.23
C VAL A 436 -8.28 4.18 8.24
N TYR A 437 -8.22 3.87 6.95
CA TYR A 437 -8.99 4.57 5.92
C TYR A 437 -10.47 4.13 5.98
N PRO A 438 -11.42 5.07 5.93
CA PRO A 438 -12.84 4.75 6.02
C PRO A 438 -13.25 3.81 4.88
N GLN A 439 -13.86 2.67 5.24
CA GLN A 439 -14.49 1.77 4.30
C GLN A 439 -15.86 2.36 3.96
N LYS A 440 -16.11 2.65 2.68
CA LYS A 440 -17.45 2.97 2.19
C LYS A 440 -18.22 1.69 1.94
#